data_AF-A0A9E2XA05-F1
#
_entry.id   AF-A0A9E2XA05-F1
#
_cell.length_a   1.000
_cell.length_b   1.000
_cell.length_c   1.000
_cell.angle_alpha   90.00
_cell.angle_beta   90.00
_cell.angle_gamma   90.00
#
_symmetry.space_group_name_H-M   'P 1'
#
loop_
_entity.id
_entity.type
_entity.pdbx_description
1 polymer ?
#
loop_
_entity_poly.entity_id
_entity_poly.type
_entity_poly.pdbx_seq_one_letter_code
_entity_poly.pdbx_strand_id
1 'polypeptide(L)'
;EATSFTPREWVYPGQVCNGVRITLTDRNRLDTPLLGLELMAALWNLHPDRFQIDRTLGLLGSRASLEAVKAGGDPKEIARSWQPGLDDFAARRSSHLLY
;
A
#
# COMPACT_ATOMS: atom_id res chain seq x y z
N GLU A 1 -15.26 1.24 -6.90
CA GLU A 1 -15.88 1.65 -8.19
C GLU A 1 -14.94 2.60 -8.94
N ALA A 2 -14.95 2.61 -10.27
CA ALA A 2 -14.21 3.62 -11.04
C ALA A 2 -14.88 4.99 -10.89
N THR A 3 -14.09 6.06 -10.78
CA THR A 3 -14.60 7.42 -10.56
C THR A 3 -13.65 8.45 -11.18
N SER A 4 -14.17 9.67 -11.38
CA SER A 4 -13.37 10.85 -11.72
C SER A 4 -13.51 11.92 -10.63
N PHE A 5 -12.46 12.71 -10.41
CA PHE A 5 -12.47 13.84 -9.48
C PHE A 5 -11.56 14.96 -10.00
N THR A 6 -11.96 16.21 -9.82
CA THR A 6 -11.13 17.38 -10.17
C THR A 6 -10.70 18.09 -8.89
N PRO A 7 -9.44 17.92 -8.44
CA PRO A 7 -8.94 18.59 -7.25
C PRO A 7 -9.00 20.12 -7.40
N ARG A 8 -9.38 20.81 -6.31
CA ARG A 8 -9.36 22.29 -6.27
C ARG A 8 -7.96 22.82 -5.94
N GLU A 9 -7.21 22.09 -5.13
CA GLU A 9 -5.91 22.50 -4.59
C GLU A 9 -4.97 21.29 -4.49
N TRP A 10 -3.69 21.57 -4.21
CA TRP A 10 -2.60 20.59 -4.05
C TRP A 10 -2.22 19.85 -5.35
N VAL A 11 -2.08 18.54 -5.33
CA VAL A 11 -1.62 17.74 -6.48
C VAL A 11 -2.70 17.67 -7.56
N TYR A 12 -2.30 17.98 -8.80
CA TYR A 12 -3.15 18.05 -10.00
C TYR A 12 -4.35 19.03 -9.89
N PRO A 13 -4.13 20.30 -9.51
CA PRO A 13 -5.23 21.25 -9.32
C PRO A 13 -5.87 21.60 -10.66
N GLY A 14 -7.20 21.57 -10.72
CA GLY A 14 -7.98 21.84 -11.94
C GLY A 14 -7.93 20.72 -12.99
N GLN A 15 -7.24 19.61 -12.73
CA GLN A 15 -7.10 18.49 -13.67
C GLN A 15 -8.06 17.37 -13.32
N VAL A 16 -8.76 16.81 -14.32
CA VAL A 16 -9.62 15.64 -14.12
C VAL A 16 -8.74 14.42 -13.84
N CYS A 17 -8.86 13.87 -12.64
CA CYS A 17 -8.15 12.68 -12.19
C CYS A 17 -9.10 11.47 -12.23
N ASN A 18 -8.73 10.42 -12.96
CA ASN A 18 -9.43 9.14 -12.93
C ASN A 18 -8.84 8.26 -11.82
N GLY A 19 -9.68 7.48 -11.17
CA GLY A 19 -9.23 6.57 -10.11
C GLY A 19 -10.32 5.64 -9.63
N VAL A 20 -10.14 5.13 -8.42
CA VAL A 20 -11.09 4.22 -7.77
C VAL A 20 -11.57 4.81 -6.45
N ARG A 21 -12.88 4.74 -6.21
CA ARG A 21 -13.46 4.99 -4.89
C ARG A 21 -13.45 3.67 -4.09
N ILE A 22 -12.90 3.76 -2.88
CA ILE A 22 -12.86 2.69 -1.89
C ILE A 22 -13.84 3.07 -0.78
N THR A 23 -14.85 2.24 -0.56
CA THR A 23 -15.82 2.40 0.54
C THR A 23 -15.54 1.34 1.58
N LEU A 24 -15.17 1.75 2.79
CA LEU A 24 -14.92 0.83 3.89
C LEU A 24 -16.23 0.36 4.52
N THR A 25 -16.50 -0.95 4.41
CA THR A 25 -17.72 -1.56 4.96
C THR A 25 -17.48 -2.23 6.32
N ASP A 26 -16.28 -2.78 6.54
CA ASP A 26 -15.87 -3.36 7.82
C ASP A 26 -14.39 -3.05 8.08
N ARG A 27 -14.15 -2.18 9.07
CA ARG A 27 -12.81 -1.75 9.46
C ARG A 27 -11.97 -2.83 10.15
N ASN A 28 -12.61 -3.81 10.78
CA ASN A 28 -11.89 -4.84 11.55
C ASN A 28 -11.42 -5.99 10.66
N ARG A 29 -11.96 -6.09 9.44
CA ARG A 29 -11.57 -7.08 8.44
C ARG A 29 -10.56 -6.58 7.41
N LEU A 30 -10.36 -5.27 7.32
CA LEU A 30 -9.46 -4.69 6.33
C LEU A 30 -8.01 -4.77 6.78
N ASP A 31 -7.20 -5.48 6.02
CA ASP A 31 -5.74 -5.37 6.07
C ASP A 31 -5.30 -4.19 5.18
N THR A 32 -5.18 -3.01 5.80
CA THR A 32 -4.81 -1.77 5.10
C THR A 32 -3.37 -1.82 4.52
N PRO A 33 -2.36 -2.35 5.24
CA PRO A 33 -1.04 -2.57 4.65
C PRO A 33 -1.05 -3.42 3.37
N LEU A 34 -1.77 -4.55 3.37
CA LEU A 34 -1.92 -5.39 2.18
C LEU A 34 -2.64 -4.63 1.05
N LEU A 35 -3.71 -3.89 1.36
CA LEU A 35 -4.39 -3.06 0.35
C LEU A 35 -3.44 -2.07 -0.32
N GLY A 36 -2.57 -1.40 0.46
CA GLY A 36 -1.57 -0.48 -0.10
C GLY A 36 -0.59 -1.18 -1.04
N LEU A 37 -0.16 -2.39 -0.68
CA LEU A 37 0.73 -3.22 -1.50
C LEU A 37 0.06 -3.68 -2.81
N GLU A 38 -1.20 -4.10 -2.74
CA GLU A 38 -2.03 -4.48 -3.90
C GLU A 38 -2.18 -3.29 -4.87
N LEU A 39 -2.48 -2.09 -4.35
CA LEU A 39 -2.57 -0.88 -5.16
C LEU A 39 -1.23 -0.52 -5.81
N MET A 40 -0.12 -0.62 -5.06
CA MET A 40 1.21 -0.37 -5.59
C MET A 40 1.57 -1.35 -6.71
N ALA A 41 1.30 -2.64 -6.53
CA ALA A 41 1.55 -3.67 -7.53
C ALA A 41 0.68 -3.47 -8.79
N ALA A 42 -0.61 -3.15 -8.62
CA ALA A 42 -1.50 -2.87 -9.74
C ALA A 42 -1.04 -1.64 -10.55
N LEU A 43 -0.67 -0.54 -9.88
CA LEU A 43 -0.17 0.66 -10.55
C LEU A 43 1.16 0.42 -11.28
N TRP A 44 2.05 -0.37 -10.69
CA TRP A 44 3.31 -0.76 -11.32
C TRP A 44 3.09 -1.62 -12.57
N ASN A 45 2.17 -2.59 -12.49
CA ASN A 45 1.85 -3.46 -13.62
C ASN A 45 1.17 -2.70 -14.77
N LEU A 46 0.29 -1.75 -14.47
CA LEU A 46 -0.48 -1.01 -15.48
C LEU A 46 0.31 0.16 -16.08
N HIS A 47 1.18 0.81 -15.30
CA HIS A 47 1.84 2.05 -15.67
C HIS A 47 3.32 2.10 -15.25
N PRO A 48 4.15 1.10 -15.60
CA PRO A 48 5.54 1.02 -15.14
C PRO A 48 6.38 2.24 -15.55
N ASP A 49 6.12 2.81 -16.73
CA ASP A 49 6.86 3.98 -17.24
C ASP A 49 6.48 5.31 -16.57
N ARG A 50 5.37 5.35 -15.84
CA ARG A 50 4.82 6.59 -15.24
C ARG A 50 4.75 6.54 -13.73
N PHE A 51 4.51 5.36 -13.16
CA PHE A 51 4.38 5.20 -11.72
C PHE A 51 5.75 5.21 -11.06
N GLN A 52 6.01 6.25 -10.25
CA GLN A 52 7.29 6.45 -9.57
C GLN A 52 7.41 5.56 -8.34
N ILE A 53 7.44 4.24 -8.55
CA ILE A 53 7.39 3.23 -7.48
C ILE A 53 8.49 3.43 -6.44
N ASP A 54 9.68 3.87 -6.82
CA ASP A 54 10.77 4.13 -5.88
C ASP A 54 10.46 5.18 -4.81
N ARG A 55 9.57 6.14 -5.11
CA ARG A 55 9.17 7.18 -4.16
C ARG A 55 8.28 6.64 -3.04
N THR A 56 7.73 5.43 -3.18
CA THR A 56 6.89 4.82 -2.14
C THR A 56 7.70 4.23 -1.00
N LEU A 57 9.03 4.06 -1.15
CA LEU A 57 9.87 3.38 -0.17
C LEU A 57 9.75 3.99 1.24
N GLY A 58 9.68 5.32 1.34
CA GLY A 58 9.54 5.99 2.63
C GLY A 58 8.20 5.71 3.33
N LEU A 59 7.15 5.37 2.57
CA LEU A 59 5.85 4.99 3.10
C LEU A 59 5.79 3.49 3.41
N LEU A 60 6.41 2.66 2.57
CA LEU A 60 6.40 1.20 2.72
C LEU A 60 7.35 0.72 3.83
N GLY A 61 8.48 1.40 4.01
CA GLY A 61 9.49 1.07 5.03
C GLY A 61 10.28 -0.22 4.76
N SER A 62 9.98 -0.95 3.68
CA SER A 62 10.62 -2.22 3.34
C SER A 62 11.16 -2.20 1.92
N ARG A 63 12.49 -2.18 1.79
CA ARG A 63 13.17 -2.31 0.49
C ARG A 63 12.93 -3.69 -0.11
N ALA A 64 12.88 -4.74 0.71
CA ALA A 64 12.61 -6.09 0.25
C ALA A 64 11.22 -6.20 -0.40
N SER A 65 10.18 -5.61 0.24
CA SER A 65 8.83 -5.60 -0.32
C SER A 65 8.75 -4.78 -1.61
N LEU A 66 9.44 -3.63 -1.68
CA LEU A 66 9.50 -2.81 -2.88
C LEU A 66 10.08 -3.57 -4.07
N GLU A 67 11.23 -4.21 -3.88
CA GLU A 67 11.89 -4.97 -4.93
C GLU A 67 11.09 -6.22 -5.33
N ALA A 68 10.42 -6.88 -4.37
CA ALA A 68 9.53 -8.00 -4.68
C ALA A 68 8.33 -7.57 -5.54
N VAL A 69 7.75 -6.39 -5.30
CA VAL A 69 6.69 -5.84 -6.16
C VAL A 69 7.24 -5.50 -7.55
N LYS A 70 8.42 -4.88 -7.63
CA LYS A 70 9.05 -4.59 -8.93
C LYS A 70 9.31 -5.85 -9.76
N ALA A 71 9.64 -6.95 -9.08
CA ALA A 71 9.85 -8.26 -9.69
C ALA A 71 8.54 -8.99 -10.06
N GLY A 72 7.37 -8.38 -9.83
CA GLY A 72 6.07 -8.98 -10.15
C GLY A 72 5.61 -10.04 -9.14
N GLY A 73 6.14 -10.03 -7.92
CA GLY A 73 5.70 -10.93 -6.85
C GLY A 73 4.25 -10.69 -6.44
N ASP A 74 3.56 -11.76 -6.02
CA ASP A 74 2.20 -11.68 -5.48
C ASP A 74 2.20 -10.86 -4.17
N PRO A 75 1.43 -9.75 -4.09
CA PRO A 75 1.29 -8.97 -2.87
C PRO A 75 0.95 -9.80 -1.62
N LYS A 76 0.15 -10.87 -1.75
CA LYS A 76 -0.22 -11.71 -0.60
C LYS A 76 0.95 -12.55 -0.08
N GLU A 77 1.83 -13.00 -0.97
CA GLU A 77 3.05 -13.73 -0.56
C GLU A 77 4.05 -12.77 0.09
N ILE A 78 4.21 -11.58 -0.48
CA ILE A 78 5.06 -10.53 0.09
C ILE A 78 4.56 -10.14 1.48
N ALA A 79 3.25 -9.94 1.66
CA ALA A 79 2.67 -9.64 2.96
C ALA A 79 2.85 -10.78 3.96
N ARG A 80 2.68 -12.04 3.53
CA ARG A 80 2.94 -13.21 4.37
C ARG A 80 4.39 -13.29 4.83
N SER A 81 5.34 -12.81 4.04
CA SER A 81 6.75 -12.76 4.43
C SER A 81 7.02 -11.80 5.59
N TRP A 82 6.08 -10.92 5.96
CA TRP A 82 6.23 -10.02 7.10
C TRP A 82 5.97 -10.71 8.44
N GLN A 83 5.25 -11.83 8.44
CA GLN A 83 4.74 -12.47 9.66
C GLN A 83 5.82 -12.70 10.74
N PRO A 84 7.03 -13.22 10.42
CA PRO A 84 8.05 -13.40 11.45
C PRO A 84 8.47 -12.10 12.14
N GLY A 85 8.62 -11.01 11.38
CA GLY A 85 8.96 -9.70 11.95
C GLY A 85 7.81 -9.07 12.75
N LEU A 86 6.57 -9.35 12.34
CA LEU A 86 5.37 -8.93 13.07
C LEU A 86 5.23 -9.69 14.39
N ASP A 87 5.52 -10.98 14.41
CA ASP A 87 5.51 -11.82 15.62
C ASP A 87 6.57 -11.35 16.62
N ASP A 88 7.79 -11.10 16.15
CA ASP A 88 8.88 -10.53 16.96
C ASP A 88 8.47 -9.18 17.56
N PHE A 89 7.86 -8.30 16.76
CA PHE A 89 7.40 -7.00 17.24
C PHE A 89 6.27 -7.14 18.27
N ALA A 90 5.32 -8.05 18.03
CA ALA A 90 4.23 -8.35 18.95
C ALA A 90 4.76 -8.87 20.30
N ALA A 91 5.78 -9.73 20.30
CA ALA A 91 6.42 -10.20 21.51
C ALA A 91 7.12 -9.06 22.27
N ARG A 92 7.91 -8.23 21.57
CA ARG A 92 8.64 -7.10 22.18
C ARG A 92 7.72 -6.03 22.74
N ARG A 93 6.62 -5.71 22.06
CA ARG A 93 5.69 -4.66 22.51
C ARG A 93 4.89 -5.09 23.73
N SER A 94 4.73 -6.38 23.98
CA SER A 94 3.83 -6.90 25.04
C SER A 94 4.16 -6.38 26.44
N SER A 95 5.44 -6.21 26.78
CA SER A 95 5.87 -5.65 28.07
C SER A 95 5.70 -4.13 28.20
N HIS A 96 5.29 -3.45 27.12
CA HIS A 96 5.18 -2.00 27.03
C HIS A 96 3.74 -1.53 26.79
N LEU A 97 2.77 -2.45 26.75
CA LEU A 97 1.36 -2.11 26.54
C LEU A 97 0.75 -1.53 27.84
N LEU A 98 0.07 -0.40 27.71
CA LEU A 98 -0.72 0.21 28.79
C LEU A 98 -2.21 -0.12 28.68
N TYR A 99 -2.63 -0.70 27.56
CA TYR A 99 -3.99 -1.11 27.21
C TYR A 99 -3.96 -2.26 26.20
#